data_AF-A0A9E1QWC4-F1
#
_entry.id   AF-A0A9E1QWC4-F1
#
_cell.length_a   1.000
_cell.length_b   1.000
_cell.length_c   1.000
_cell.angle_alpha   90.00
_cell.angle_beta   90.00
_cell.angle_gamma   90.00
#
_symmetry.space_group_name_H-M   'P 1'
#
loop_
_entity.id
_entity.type
_entity.pdbx_description
1 polymer ?
#
loop_
_entity_poly.entity_id
_entity_poly.type
_entity_poly.pdbx_seq_one_letter_code
_entity_poly.pdbx_strand_id
1 'polypeptide(L)'
;MSKFQRSITLAMTGASGAQYGLRLLECIIQKGLKVHFLISDAARIVVASETDLDLPDDSELEEFLTLNFDAEPGQIVVSTSKDWFSSVASGSAAPQSMVICPASGGTISAIASGASNNLIERAADVAIKERYQLVVVPRETPLSEIHL
;
A
#
# COMPACT_ATOMS: atom_id res chain seq x y z
N MET A 1 4.97 4.41 -24.96
CA MET A 1 4.63 3.11 -24.37
C MET A 1 5.00 3.15 -22.90
N SER A 2 4.15 2.65 -21.98
CA SER A 2 4.50 2.56 -20.56
C SER A 2 5.76 1.69 -20.41
N LYS A 3 6.80 2.20 -19.73
CA LYS A 3 8.06 1.48 -19.44
C LYS A 3 7.79 0.17 -18.69
N PHE A 4 6.74 0.14 -17.88
CA PHE A 4 6.32 -1.03 -17.09
C PHE A 4 5.02 -1.61 -17.66
N GLN A 5 5.01 -2.92 -17.92
CA GLN A 5 3.87 -3.59 -18.57
C GLN A 5 2.68 -3.82 -17.62
N ARG A 6 2.92 -3.84 -16.30
CA ARG A 6 1.90 -4.02 -15.27
C ARG A 6 2.25 -3.18 -14.05
N SER A 7 1.21 -2.78 -13.32
CA SER A 7 1.30 -2.03 -12.07
C SER A 7 0.50 -2.71 -10.95
N ILE A 8 0.92 -2.48 -9.71
CA ILE A 8 0.26 -2.96 -8.49
C ILE A 8 0.15 -1.80 -7.51
N THR A 9 -0.99 -1.67 -6.82
CA THR A 9 -1.06 -0.81 -5.63
C THR A 9 -0.63 -1.62 -4.41
N LEU A 10 0.36 -1.13 -3.67
CA LEU A 10 0.79 -1.72 -2.39
C LEU A 10 0.52 -0.72 -1.28
N ALA A 11 -0.29 -1.10 -0.30
CA ALA A 11 -0.54 -0.32 0.89
C ALA A 11 0.03 -0.99 2.14
N MET A 12 0.73 -0.24 2.97
CA MET A 12 1.17 -0.66 4.31
C MET A 12 0.35 0.06 5.38
N THR A 13 -0.16 -0.68 6.37
CA THR A 13 -0.98 -0.14 7.47
C THR A 13 -0.41 -0.54 8.84
N GLY A 14 -0.93 0.05 9.91
CA GLY A 14 -0.38 -0.06 11.27
C GLY A 14 -0.61 -1.39 11.99
N ALA A 15 -0.53 -2.52 11.28
CA ALA A 15 -0.41 -3.83 11.90
C ALA A 15 1.07 -4.25 11.95
N SER A 16 1.44 -5.04 12.95
CA SER A 16 2.80 -5.63 13.03
C SER A 16 3.06 -6.53 11.82
N GLY A 17 4.32 -6.63 11.43
CA GLY A 17 4.77 -7.38 10.25
C GLY A 17 5.23 -6.47 9.10
N ALA A 18 5.83 -5.32 9.40
CA ALA A 18 6.36 -4.39 8.39
C ALA A 18 7.29 -5.09 7.39
N GLN A 19 8.07 -6.07 7.85
CA GLN A 19 8.97 -6.89 7.04
C GLN A 19 8.27 -7.56 5.85
N TYR A 20 7.01 -7.99 5.99
CA TYR A 20 6.26 -8.60 4.88
C TYR A 20 5.95 -7.59 3.78
N GLY A 21 5.51 -6.38 4.15
CA GLY A 21 5.23 -5.31 3.20
C GLY A 21 6.48 -4.85 2.46
N LEU A 22 7.60 -4.68 3.18
CA LEU A 22 8.89 -4.29 2.60
C LEU A 22 9.48 -5.38 1.71
N ARG A 23 9.43 -6.65 2.13
CA ARG A 23 9.90 -7.76 1.29
C ARG A 23 9.02 -7.92 0.05
N LEU A 24 7.71 -7.70 0.16
CA LEU A 24 6.80 -7.70 -0.98
C LEU A 24 7.15 -6.57 -1.96
N LEU A 25 7.39 -5.36 -1.46
CA LEU A 25 7.85 -4.22 -2.27
C LEU A 25 9.10 -4.61 -3.05
N GLU A 26 10.14 -5.11 -2.39
CA GLU A 26 11.39 -5.56 -3.02
C GLU A 26 11.14 -6.59 -4.13
N CYS A 27 10.29 -7.60 -3.86
CA CYS A 27 9.96 -8.63 -4.86
C CYS A 27 9.22 -8.05 -6.08
N ILE A 28 8.33 -7.06 -5.89
CA ILE A 28 7.62 -6.37 -6.98
C ILE A 28 8.63 -5.60 -7.84
N ILE A 29 9.58 -4.90 -7.21
CA ILE A 29 10.63 -4.15 -7.91
C ILE A 29 11.52 -5.08 -8.74
N GLN A 30 12.01 -6.18 -8.15
CA GLN A 30 12.84 -7.18 -8.84
C GLN A 30 12.12 -7.87 -10.01
N LYS A 31 10.79 -7.88 -10.02
CA LYS A 31 9.97 -8.38 -11.13
C LYS A 31 9.75 -7.35 -12.24
N GLY A 32 10.32 -6.14 -12.13
CA GLY A 32 10.17 -5.07 -13.12
C GLY A 32 8.75 -4.50 -13.19
N LEU A 33 7.99 -4.60 -12.09
CA LEU A 33 6.63 -4.08 -12.00
C LEU A 33 6.62 -2.68 -11.41
N LYS A 34 5.69 -1.84 -11.87
CA LYS A 34 5.45 -0.53 -11.25
C LYS A 34 4.61 -0.69 -9.98
N VAL A 35 4.95 0.01 -8.92
CA VAL A 35 4.21 0.03 -7.66
C VAL A 35 3.67 1.42 -7.36
N HIS A 36 2.39 1.49 -7.07
CA HIS A 36 1.76 2.65 -6.44
C HIS A 36 1.76 2.40 -4.94
N PHE A 37 2.67 3.05 -4.22
CA PHE A 37 2.93 2.78 -2.81
C PHE A 37 2.15 3.75 -1.93
N LEU A 38 1.42 3.21 -0.97
CA LEU A 38 0.66 3.94 0.04
C LEU A 38 1.09 3.47 1.43
N ILE A 39 1.21 4.38 2.38
CA ILE A 39 1.56 4.05 3.76
C ILE A 39 0.77 4.91 4.73
N SER A 40 0.24 4.32 5.80
CA SER A 40 -0.43 5.08 6.86
C SER A 40 0.56 5.59 7.91
N ASP A 41 0.20 6.64 8.65
CA ASP A 41 1.03 7.18 9.73
C ASP A 41 1.34 6.10 10.79
N ALA A 42 0.35 5.27 11.13
CA ALA A 42 0.54 4.14 12.03
C ALA A 42 1.53 3.10 11.47
N ALA A 43 1.54 2.87 10.15
CA ALA A 43 2.50 1.96 9.52
C ALA A 43 3.93 2.49 9.57
N ARG A 44 4.13 3.81 9.44
CA ARG A 44 5.45 4.46 9.59
C ARG A 44 6.04 4.18 10.97
N ILE A 45 5.21 4.29 12.02
CA ILE A 45 5.61 3.97 13.41
C ILE A 45 5.99 2.49 13.54
N VAL A 46 5.24 1.58 12.90
CA VAL A 46 5.54 0.14 12.94
C VAL A 46 6.84 -0.18 12.18
N VAL A 47 7.09 0.45 11.03
CA VAL A 47 8.35 0.26 10.29
C VAL A 47 9.54 0.67 11.15
N ALA A 48 9.46 1.83 11.82
CA ALA A 48 10.52 2.33 12.70
C ALA A 48 10.74 1.47 13.96
N SER A 49 9.73 0.71 14.40
CA SER A 49 9.84 -0.14 15.59
C SER A 49 10.25 -1.58 15.28
N GLU A 50 9.99 -2.08 14.07
CA GLU A 50 10.23 -3.48 13.70
C GLU A 50 11.42 -3.67 12.75
N THR A 51 11.99 -2.58 12.24
CA THR A 51 13.06 -2.60 11.23
C THR A 51 14.07 -1.50 11.48
N ASP A 52 15.23 -1.59 10.84
CA ASP A 52 16.26 -0.55 10.88
C ASP A 52 16.01 0.60 9.88
N LEU A 53 14.86 0.60 9.18
CA LEU A 53 14.52 1.66 8.24
C LEU A 53 13.89 2.87 8.95
N ASP A 54 14.52 4.02 8.76
CA ASP A 54 13.97 5.32 9.14
C ASP A 54 13.32 5.96 7.91
N LEU A 55 11.99 5.83 7.80
CA LEU A 55 11.25 6.35 6.66
C LEU A 55 11.14 7.88 6.76
N PRO A 56 11.62 8.64 5.76
CA PRO A 56 11.51 10.10 5.78
C PRO A 56 10.06 10.53 5.52
N ASP A 57 9.81 11.83 5.53
CA ASP A 57 8.48 12.38 5.26
C ASP A 57 7.97 12.05 3.85
N ASP A 58 6.70 12.39 3.58
CA ASP A 58 6.06 12.10 2.29
C ASP A 58 6.78 12.72 1.08
N SER A 59 7.53 13.81 1.25
CA SER A 59 8.19 14.51 0.16
C SER A 59 9.46 13.83 -0.32
N GLU A 60 10.14 13.11 0.58
CA GLU A 60 11.39 12.39 0.30
C GLU A 60 11.19 10.86 0.19
N LEU A 61 10.02 10.35 0.59
CA LEU A 61 9.77 8.91 0.67
C LEU A 61 9.93 8.19 -0.68
N GLU A 62 9.49 8.77 -1.79
CA GLU A 62 9.62 8.14 -3.11
C GLU A 62 11.09 7.95 -3.50
N GLU A 63 11.91 8.98 -3.33
CA GLU A 63 13.35 8.93 -3.62
C GLU A 63 14.05 7.96 -2.67
N PHE A 64 13.73 8.01 -1.38
CA PHE A 64 14.25 7.09 -0.38
C PHE A 64 13.97 5.63 -0.74
N LEU A 65 12.71 5.29 -1.06
CA LEU A 65 12.35 3.92 -1.44
C LEU A 65 13.00 3.52 -2.77
N THR A 66 13.08 4.42 -3.73
CA THR A 66 13.72 4.15 -5.03
C THR A 66 15.19 3.77 -4.84
N LEU A 67 15.92 4.50 -3.99
CA LEU A 67 17.32 4.20 -3.68
C LEU A 67 17.48 2.92 -2.85
N ASN A 68 16.70 2.75 -1.78
CA ASN A 68 16.86 1.64 -0.84
C ASN A 68 16.45 0.28 -1.44
N PHE A 69 15.57 0.27 -2.44
CA PHE A 69 15.08 -0.95 -3.09
C PHE A 69 15.63 -1.17 -4.50
N ASP A 70 16.64 -0.39 -4.93
CA ASP A 70 17.26 -0.46 -6.26
C ASP A 70 16.22 -0.42 -7.40
N ALA A 71 15.27 0.51 -7.29
CA ALA A 71 14.18 0.63 -8.24
C ALA A 71 14.53 1.56 -9.41
N GLU A 72 14.00 1.25 -10.59
CA GLU A 72 14.12 2.13 -11.75
C GLU A 72 13.35 3.45 -11.55
N PRO A 73 13.80 4.57 -12.13
CA PRO A 73 13.07 5.84 -12.05
C PRO A 73 11.61 5.69 -12.50
N GLY A 74 10.68 6.13 -11.64
CA GLY A 74 9.23 6.03 -11.85
C GLY A 74 8.62 4.64 -11.67
N GLN A 75 9.40 3.67 -11.18
CA GLN A 75 8.91 2.34 -10.82
C GLN A 75 8.14 2.34 -9.50
N ILE A 76 8.60 3.14 -8.53
CA ILE A 76 7.85 3.45 -7.31
C ILE A 76 7.18 4.80 -7.50
N VAL A 77 5.89 4.89 -7.19
CA VAL A 77 5.15 6.15 -7.12
C VAL A 77 4.47 6.21 -5.76
N VAL A 78 4.82 7.19 -4.94
CA VAL A 78 4.25 7.36 -3.61
C VAL A 78 3.09 8.36 -3.68
N SER A 79 1.99 8.05 -2.99
CA SER A 79 0.88 9.01 -2.81
C SER A 79 0.53 9.13 -1.34
N THR A 80 0.27 10.35 -0.90
CA THR A 80 -0.07 10.64 0.50
C THR A 80 -1.50 10.22 0.82
N SER A 81 -1.84 10.13 2.10
CA SER A 81 -3.18 9.74 2.56
C SER A 81 -4.33 10.62 2.04
N LYS A 82 -4.01 11.83 1.56
CA LYS A 82 -4.97 12.83 1.05
C LYS A 82 -4.78 13.19 -0.43
N ASP A 83 -3.91 12.48 -1.14
CA ASP A 83 -3.69 12.73 -2.57
C ASP A 83 -4.81 12.12 -3.43
N TRP A 84 -5.95 12.81 -3.46
CA TRP A 84 -7.13 12.40 -4.23
C TRP A 84 -6.95 12.50 -5.75
N PHE A 85 -5.88 13.15 -6.21
CA PHE A 85 -5.53 13.21 -7.63
C PHE A 85 -4.69 12.02 -8.09
N SER A 86 -4.24 11.17 -7.14
CA SER A 86 -3.56 9.94 -7.46
C SER A 86 -4.44 9.01 -8.31
N SER A 87 -3.81 8.35 -9.28
CA SER A 87 -4.49 7.38 -10.17
C SER A 87 -5.25 6.29 -9.42
N VAL A 88 -4.80 5.90 -8.22
CA VAL A 88 -5.43 4.85 -7.40
C VAL A 88 -6.80 5.26 -6.85
N ALA A 89 -7.13 6.56 -6.85
CA ALA A 89 -8.43 7.07 -6.40
C ALA A 89 -9.56 6.93 -7.44
N SER A 90 -9.23 6.54 -8.69
CA SER A 90 -10.15 6.44 -9.81
C SER A 90 -10.13 5.07 -10.49
N GLY A 91 -11.29 4.46 -10.69
CA GLY A 91 -11.41 3.14 -11.33
C GLY A 91 -10.92 3.08 -12.78
N SER A 92 -10.95 4.20 -13.50
CA SER A 92 -10.46 4.28 -14.88
C SER A 92 -8.94 4.31 -15.01
N ALA A 93 -8.22 4.61 -13.92
CA ALA A 93 -6.77 4.79 -13.91
C ALA A 93 -6.03 3.86 -12.93
N ALA A 94 -6.73 3.34 -11.91
CA ALA A 94 -6.14 2.51 -10.88
C ALA A 94 -5.58 1.19 -11.44
N PRO A 95 -4.47 0.69 -10.87
CA PRO A 95 -4.02 -0.68 -11.12
C PRO A 95 -5.12 -1.71 -10.83
N GLN A 96 -5.20 -2.77 -11.65
CA GLN A 96 -6.18 -3.85 -11.49
C GLN A 96 -5.84 -4.85 -10.37
N SER A 97 -4.81 -4.55 -9.58
CA SER A 97 -4.35 -5.39 -8.47
C SER A 97 -3.88 -4.50 -7.33
N MET A 98 -4.39 -4.76 -6.13
CA MET A 98 -4.04 -4.08 -4.90
C MET A 98 -3.73 -5.09 -3.81
N VAL A 99 -2.68 -4.84 -3.04
CA VAL A 99 -2.31 -5.61 -1.85
C VAL A 99 -2.21 -4.66 -0.66
N ILE A 100 -2.82 -5.03 0.47
CA ILE A 100 -2.63 -4.36 1.76
C ILE A 100 -1.82 -5.29 2.64
N CYS A 101 -0.56 -4.95 2.91
CA CYS A 101 0.37 -5.81 3.63
C CYS A 101 1.38 -5.00 4.46
N PRO A 102 1.34 -5.07 5.80
CA PRO A 102 0.31 -5.71 6.62
C PRO A 102 -0.99 -4.89 6.67
N ALA A 103 -2.11 -5.57 6.94
CA ALA A 103 -3.45 -4.97 7.09
C ALA A 103 -3.90 -4.95 8.56
N SER A 104 -4.15 -3.75 9.09
CA SER A 104 -4.70 -3.54 10.42
C SER A 104 -6.20 -3.81 10.48
N GLY A 105 -6.70 -4.28 11.62
CA GLY A 105 -8.13 -4.50 11.84
C GLY A 105 -8.96 -3.25 11.57
N GLY A 106 -8.46 -2.07 11.95
CA GLY A 106 -9.11 -0.79 11.67
C GLY A 106 -9.24 -0.49 10.17
N THR A 107 -8.18 -0.70 9.38
CA THR A 107 -8.27 -0.55 7.92
C THR A 107 -9.23 -1.57 7.30
N ILE A 108 -9.21 -2.82 7.77
CA ILE A 108 -10.12 -3.86 7.27
C ILE A 108 -11.58 -3.48 7.56
N SER A 109 -11.87 -3.03 8.77
CA SER A 109 -13.20 -2.54 9.16
C SER A 109 -13.64 -1.37 8.28
N ALA A 110 -12.76 -0.40 8.03
CA ALA A 110 -13.07 0.76 7.22
C ALA A 110 -13.37 0.40 5.76
N ILE A 111 -12.65 -0.58 5.20
CA ILE A 111 -12.90 -1.10 3.85
C ILE A 111 -14.24 -1.85 3.82
N ALA A 112 -14.49 -2.73 4.79
CA ALA A 112 -15.71 -3.51 4.87
C ALA A 112 -16.96 -2.63 5.00
N SER A 113 -16.85 -1.49 5.69
CA SER A 113 -17.94 -0.52 5.83
C SER A 113 -17.99 0.53 4.72
N GLY A 114 -17.08 0.48 3.73
CA GLY A 114 -17.01 1.47 2.65
C GLY A 114 -16.72 2.90 3.13
N ALA A 115 -15.93 3.05 4.20
CA ALA A 115 -15.74 4.33 4.87
C ALA A 115 -14.99 5.35 3.99
N SER A 116 -13.99 4.89 3.23
CA SER A 116 -13.25 5.70 2.24
C SER A 116 -12.70 7.04 2.78
N ASN A 117 -12.22 7.06 4.03
CA ASN A 117 -11.77 8.28 4.72
C ASN A 117 -10.39 8.77 4.28
N ASN A 118 -9.59 7.90 3.65
CA ASN A 118 -8.24 8.20 3.14
C ASN A 118 -7.98 7.45 1.84
N LEU A 119 -6.83 7.72 1.22
CA LEU A 119 -6.46 7.15 -0.07
C LEU A 119 -6.31 5.63 -0.06
N ILE A 120 -5.89 5.00 1.05
CA ILE A 120 -5.79 3.54 1.16
C ILE A 120 -7.18 2.91 1.10
N GLU A 121 -8.10 3.40 1.94
CA GLU A 121 -9.48 2.93 1.98
C GLU A 121 -10.18 3.17 0.65
N ARG A 122 -9.95 4.34 0.03
CA ARG A 122 -10.52 4.67 -1.28
C ARG A 122 -9.96 3.78 -2.39
N ALA A 123 -8.67 3.52 -2.41
CA ALA A 123 -8.07 2.63 -3.41
C ALA A 123 -8.64 1.21 -3.31
N ALA A 124 -8.87 0.73 -2.09
CA ALA A 124 -9.51 -0.57 -1.85
C ALA A 124 -10.98 -0.57 -2.30
N ASP A 125 -11.74 0.48 -1.99
CA ASP A 125 -13.11 0.66 -2.48
C ASP A 125 -13.18 0.70 -4.01
N VAL A 126 -12.22 1.39 -4.65
CA VAL A 126 -12.06 1.36 -6.12
C VAL A 126 -11.78 -0.05 -6.62
N ALA A 127 -10.87 -0.79 -5.99
CA ALA A 127 -10.59 -2.16 -6.39
C ALA A 127 -11.84 -3.04 -6.28
N ILE A 128 -12.62 -2.92 -5.22
CA ILE A 128 -13.85 -3.68 -5.01
C ILE A 128 -14.91 -3.33 -6.07
N LYS A 129 -15.21 -2.04 -6.27
CA LYS A 129 -16.29 -1.62 -7.17
C LYS A 129 -16.00 -1.92 -8.65
N GLU A 130 -14.72 -1.90 -9.04
CA GLU A 130 -14.28 -2.26 -10.39
C GLU A 130 -14.02 -3.77 -10.57
N ARG A 131 -14.24 -4.58 -9.52
CA ARG A 131 -13.96 -6.03 -9.50
C ARG A 131 -12.50 -6.36 -9.82
N TYR A 132 -11.60 -5.49 -9.39
CA TYR A 132 -10.16 -5.73 -9.43
C TYR A 132 -9.74 -6.66 -8.30
N GLN A 133 -8.54 -7.21 -8.39
CA GLN A 133 -8.03 -8.11 -7.37
C GLN A 133 -7.57 -7.30 -6.16
N LEU A 134 -8.21 -7.49 -5.01
CA LEU A 134 -7.79 -6.96 -3.72
C LEU A 134 -7.31 -8.12 -2.83
N VAL A 135 -6.06 -8.07 -2.39
CA VAL A 135 -5.49 -9.01 -1.42
C VAL A 135 -5.25 -8.28 -0.11
N VAL A 136 -5.78 -8.83 0.98
CA VAL A 136 -5.62 -8.28 2.33
C VAL A 136 -4.80 -9.26 3.14
N VAL A 137 -3.73 -8.79 3.77
CA VAL A 137 -2.83 -9.59 4.61
C VAL A 137 -3.00 -9.17 6.07
N PRO A 138 -4.06 -9.63 6.76
CA PRO A 138 -4.30 -9.27 8.15
C PRO A 138 -3.19 -9.81 9.04
N ARG A 139 -2.76 -9.02 10.02
CA ARG A 139 -1.95 -9.51 11.14
C ARG A 139 -2.66 -9.13 12.43
N GLU A 140 -3.40 -10.09 12.98
CA GLU A 140 -4.04 -9.98 14.28
C GLU A 140 -4.19 -11.35 14.94
N THR A 141 -4.03 -11.43 16.26
CA THR A 141 -4.36 -12.63 17.03
C THR A 141 -4.56 -12.29 18.52
N PRO A 142 -5.61 -12.82 19.18
CA PRO A 142 -6.71 -13.61 18.63
C PRO A 142 -7.66 -12.77 17.75
N LEU A 143 -8.45 -13.45 16.90
CA LEU A 143 -9.52 -12.79 16.14
C LEU A 143 -10.81 -12.76 16.97
N SER A 144 -11.42 -11.57 17.08
CA SER A 144 -12.75 -11.41 17.67
C SER A 144 -13.84 -11.68 16.64
N GLU A 145 -15.08 -11.86 17.09
CA GLU A 145 -16.24 -11.99 16.19
C GLU A 145 -16.46 -10.75 15.31
N ILE A 146 -15.96 -9.57 15.70
CA ILE A 146 -16.01 -8.36 14.87
C ILE A 146 -15.06 -8.48 13.67
N HIS A 147 -13.99 -9.27 13.80
CA HIS A 147 -12.97 -9.43 12.74
C HIS A 147 -13.32 -10.51 11.71
N LEU A 148 -14.17 -11.49 12.04
CA LEU A 148 -14.52 -12.65 11.21
C LEU A 148 -15.76 -12.39 10.34
#